data_AF-A0AA38SJX4-F1
#
_entry.id   AF-A0AA38SJX4-F1
#
_cell.length_a   1.000
_cell.length_b   1.000
_cell.length_c   1.000
_cell.angle_alpha   90.00
_cell.angle_beta   90.00
_cell.angle_gamma   90.00
#
_symmetry.space_group_name_H-M   'P 1'
#
loop_
_entity.id
_entity.type
_entity.pdbx_description
1 polymer ?
#
loop_
_entity_poly.entity_id
_entity_poly.type
_entity_poly.pdbx_seq_one_letter_code
_entity_poly.pdbx_strand_id
1 'polypeptide(L)'
;MKYPAVSTAVWFFRTRLGAEAGLDTCPECTILEPVSSWPNLTAAPVGRSGPCGYNARVSIDYNQPSTNWGVSPVVSYTAGQVVDVQWCVDHNGDHGGMFSYRICDNQELVNKFLTPGYLPTGAEKQQAEDCFEAGTLPCTDVTGQRSPGLRRG
;
A
#
# COMPACT_ATOMS: atom_id res chain seq x y z
N MET A 1 20.32 2.19 -23.83
CA MET A 1 20.58 1.77 -22.43
C MET A 1 19.29 1.14 -21.94
N LYS A 2 19.22 -0.21 -21.89
CA LYS A 2 18.03 -0.93 -21.45
C LYS A 2 18.18 -1.15 -19.95
N TYR A 3 17.31 -0.56 -19.14
CA TYR A 3 17.16 -0.98 -17.75
C TYR A 3 16.69 -2.45 -17.79
N PRO A 4 17.41 -3.40 -17.18
CA PRO A 4 16.90 -4.74 -17.08
C PRO A 4 15.65 -4.66 -16.20
N ALA A 5 14.50 -4.94 -16.79
CA ALA A 5 13.29 -5.23 -16.05
C ALA A 5 13.64 -6.36 -15.07
N VAL A 6 13.67 -6.05 -13.78
CA VAL A 6 13.91 -7.02 -12.72
C VAL A 6 12.65 -7.90 -12.66
N SER A 7 12.70 -8.98 -13.42
CA SER A 7 11.72 -10.05 -13.41
C SER A 7 12.08 -10.99 -12.27
N THR A 8 11.38 -10.81 -11.14
CA THR A 8 10.89 -11.86 -10.23
C THR A 8 10.21 -11.17 -9.03
N ALA A 9 8.86 -11.15 -9.06
CA ALA A 9 7.95 -10.68 -8.00
C ALA A 9 8.07 -9.20 -7.55
N VAL A 10 7.89 -8.26 -8.48
CA VAL A 10 7.60 -6.86 -8.13
C VAL A 10 6.09 -6.71 -7.98
N TRP A 11 5.61 -6.43 -6.77
CA TRP A 11 4.18 -6.32 -6.46
C TRP A 11 3.49 -5.29 -7.33
N PHE A 12 2.36 -5.71 -7.90
CA PHE A 12 1.49 -4.84 -8.66
C PHE A 12 0.53 -4.13 -7.71
N PHE A 13 0.99 -3.04 -7.09
CA PHE A 13 0.08 -2.12 -6.40
C PHE A 13 -0.91 -1.52 -7.41
N ARG A 14 -2.11 -1.16 -6.95
CA ARG A 14 -3.10 -0.48 -7.80
C ARG A 14 -2.51 0.78 -8.45
N THR A 15 -1.68 1.52 -7.72
CA THR A 15 -0.94 2.68 -8.21
C THR A 15 -0.01 2.36 -9.38
N ARG A 16 0.73 1.24 -9.30
CA ARG A 16 1.58 0.78 -10.40
C ARG A 16 0.75 0.40 -11.63
N LEU A 17 -0.34 -0.34 -11.45
CA LEU A 17 -1.24 -0.70 -12.55
C LEU A 17 -1.87 0.54 -13.20
N GLY A 18 -2.21 1.57 -12.40
CA GLY A 18 -2.65 2.86 -12.91
C GLY A 18 -1.61 3.55 -13.79
N ALA A 19 -0.33 3.53 -13.38
CA ALA A 19 0.76 4.08 -14.18
C ALA A 19 1.04 3.26 -15.45
N GLU A 20 1.07 1.92 -15.36
CA GLU A 20 1.27 1.02 -16.51
C GLU A 20 0.12 1.12 -17.53
N ALA A 21 -1.10 1.45 -17.08
CA ALA A 21 -2.24 1.75 -17.94
C ALA A 21 -2.22 3.18 -18.52
N GLY A 22 -1.21 4.00 -18.19
CA GLY A 22 -1.10 5.39 -18.65
C GLY A 22 -2.09 6.36 -18.03
N LEU A 23 -2.72 5.99 -16.90
CA LEU A 23 -3.71 6.80 -16.20
C LEU A 23 -3.10 7.62 -15.07
N ASP A 24 -2.01 7.14 -14.48
CA ASP A 24 -1.28 7.83 -13.43
C ASP A 24 0.08 8.33 -13.94
N THR A 25 0.18 9.64 -14.13
CA THR A 25 1.38 10.30 -14.66
C THR A 25 2.45 10.54 -13.59
N CYS A 26 2.14 10.34 -12.30
CA CYS A 26 3.05 10.49 -11.18
C CYS A 26 2.61 9.54 -10.06
N PRO A 27 2.87 8.22 -10.19
CA PRO A 27 2.43 7.23 -9.21
C PRO A 27 2.94 7.53 -7.78
N GLU A 28 4.16 8.06 -7.67
CA GLU A 28 4.79 8.48 -6.42
C GLU A 28 4.11 9.71 -5.78
N CYS A 29 3.30 10.48 -6.52
CA CYS A 29 2.55 11.62 -6.00
C CYS A 29 1.30 11.23 -5.18
N THR A 30 1.06 9.94 -4.94
CA THR A 30 -0.04 9.46 -4.09
C THR A 30 0.29 9.74 -2.62
N ILE A 31 -0.08 10.92 -2.12
CA ILE A 31 0.34 11.43 -0.81
C ILE A 31 -0.85 11.72 0.12
N LEU A 32 -0.65 11.50 1.43
CA LEU A 32 -1.53 11.97 2.50
C LEU A 32 -0.84 13.14 3.23
N GLU A 33 -1.32 14.36 3.02
CA GLU A 33 -0.77 15.56 3.64
C GLU A 33 -1.83 16.68 3.74
N PRO A 34 -1.67 17.64 4.69
CA PRO A 34 -0.75 17.62 5.82
C PRO A 34 -1.21 16.69 6.94
N VAL A 35 -0.29 15.94 7.55
CA VAL A 35 -0.56 15.06 8.71
C VAL A 35 0.63 15.02 9.68
N SER A 36 0.39 14.63 10.93
CA SER A 36 1.46 14.29 11.87
C SER A 36 1.87 12.83 11.66
N SER A 37 2.88 12.61 10.82
CA SER A 37 3.41 11.27 10.48
C SER A 37 4.49 10.78 11.44
N TRP A 38 4.93 11.61 12.39
CA TRP A 38 5.97 11.29 13.36
C TRP A 38 5.73 12.05 14.68
N PRO A 39 6.07 11.47 15.85
CA PRO A 39 6.65 10.13 16.07
C PRO A 39 5.61 9.01 16.14
N ASN A 40 4.33 9.32 16.31
CA ASN A 40 3.28 8.31 16.33
C ASN A 40 2.84 7.99 14.90
N LEU A 41 3.26 6.83 14.41
CA LEU A 41 3.11 6.41 13.01
C LEU A 41 1.66 6.11 12.60
N THR A 42 0.75 5.94 13.56
CA THR A 42 -0.65 5.54 13.33
C THR A 42 -1.67 6.56 13.87
N ALA A 43 -1.22 7.69 14.41
CA ALA A 43 -2.13 8.69 14.97
C ALA A 43 -2.93 9.47 13.92
N ALA A 44 -2.37 9.62 12.72
CA ALA A 44 -2.98 10.45 11.68
C ALA A 44 -4.13 9.69 10.99
N PRO A 45 -5.34 10.27 10.90
CA PRO A 45 -6.41 9.67 10.12
C PRO A 45 -6.09 9.69 8.62
N VAL A 46 -6.45 8.61 7.92
CA VAL A 46 -6.11 8.45 6.49
C VAL A 46 -7.02 9.22 5.53
N GLY A 47 -8.15 9.73 6.03
CA GLY A 47 -9.06 10.59 5.27
C GLY A 47 -9.44 10.04 3.89
N ARG A 48 -9.30 10.87 2.86
CA ARG A 48 -9.60 10.47 1.47
C ARG A 48 -8.58 9.47 0.92
N SER A 49 -7.33 9.53 1.37
CA SER A 49 -6.28 8.62 0.89
C SER A 49 -6.65 7.17 1.19
N GLY A 50 -7.16 6.88 2.39
CA GLY A 50 -7.49 5.52 2.78
C GLY A 50 -6.30 4.56 2.69
N PRO A 51 -6.52 3.24 2.87
CA PRO A 51 -5.44 2.26 2.84
C PRO A 51 -4.84 2.04 1.44
N CYS A 52 -5.54 2.38 0.36
CA CYS A 52 -5.04 2.19 -1.01
C CYS A 52 -4.47 3.45 -1.66
N GLY A 53 -4.64 4.63 -1.04
CA GLY A 53 -4.15 5.91 -1.56
C GLY A 53 -5.14 6.65 -2.48
N TYR A 54 -5.01 7.98 -2.48
CA TYR A 54 -5.66 8.88 -3.42
C TYR A 54 -4.60 9.75 -4.09
N ASN A 55 -4.53 9.72 -5.43
CA ASN A 55 -3.59 10.53 -6.17
C ASN A 55 -4.25 11.82 -6.66
N ALA A 56 -3.93 12.93 -6.01
CA ALA A 56 -4.50 14.24 -6.34
C ALA A 56 -4.07 14.75 -7.73
N ARG A 57 -2.90 14.34 -8.24
CA ARG A 57 -2.37 14.78 -9.55
C ARG A 57 -3.31 14.43 -10.69
N VAL A 58 -3.85 13.22 -10.64
CA VAL A 58 -4.71 12.62 -11.67
C VAL A 58 -6.14 12.36 -11.19
N SER A 59 -6.46 12.76 -9.95
CA SER A 59 -7.76 12.57 -9.31
C SER A 59 -8.23 11.10 -9.25
N ILE A 60 -7.29 10.17 -9.05
CA ILE A 60 -7.58 8.73 -8.96
C ILE A 60 -7.70 8.29 -7.50
N ASP A 61 -8.80 7.62 -7.17
CA ASP A 61 -9.02 6.97 -5.88
C ASP A 61 -8.77 5.47 -6.00
N TYR A 62 -7.62 5.00 -5.52
CA TYR A 62 -7.23 3.60 -5.64
C TYR A 62 -7.98 2.68 -4.66
N ASN A 63 -8.79 3.23 -3.75
CA ASN A 63 -9.62 2.44 -2.84
C ASN A 63 -10.78 1.74 -3.56
N GLN A 64 -11.11 2.18 -4.78
CA GLN A 64 -12.12 1.55 -5.63
C GLN A 64 -11.47 0.78 -6.80
N PRO A 65 -11.96 -0.41 -7.16
CA PRO A 65 -11.53 -1.11 -8.37
C PRO A 65 -11.88 -0.32 -9.65
N SER A 66 -11.06 -0.46 -10.67
CA SER A 66 -11.33 0.01 -12.03
C SER A 66 -11.23 -1.14 -13.02
N THR A 67 -11.35 -0.87 -14.33
CA THR A 67 -11.04 -1.87 -15.35
C THR A 67 -9.56 -2.26 -15.39
N ASN A 68 -8.66 -1.46 -14.78
CA ASN A 68 -7.20 -1.64 -14.85
C ASN A 68 -6.59 -2.17 -13.53
N TRP A 69 -7.31 -2.13 -12.41
CA TRP A 69 -6.81 -2.61 -11.12
C TRP A 69 -7.93 -3.06 -10.18
N GLY A 70 -7.59 -3.91 -9.21
CA GLY A 70 -8.51 -4.32 -8.14
C GLY A 70 -9.62 -5.30 -8.56
N VAL A 71 -9.60 -5.81 -9.79
CA VAL A 71 -10.58 -6.76 -10.34
C VAL A 71 -10.28 -8.22 -10.03
N SER A 72 -9.00 -8.56 -9.91
CA SER A 72 -8.53 -9.90 -9.59
C SER A 72 -7.22 -9.82 -8.82
N PRO A 73 -6.89 -10.86 -8.03
CA PRO A 73 -5.56 -10.99 -7.47
C PRO A 73 -4.50 -10.94 -8.58
N VAL A 74 -3.44 -10.16 -8.36
CA VAL A 74 -2.29 -10.08 -9.29
C VAL A 74 -1.27 -11.20 -9.06
N VAL A 75 -1.40 -11.90 -7.93
CA VAL A 75 -0.56 -12.99 -7.48
C VAL A 75 -1.31 -13.77 -6.41
N SER A 76 -0.91 -15.02 -6.15
CA SER A 76 -1.46 -15.86 -5.08
C SER A 76 -0.32 -16.47 -4.28
N TYR A 77 -0.56 -16.60 -2.97
CA TYR A 77 0.40 -17.16 -2.01
C TYR A 77 -0.27 -18.23 -1.17
N THR A 78 0.56 -19.05 -0.53
CA THR A 78 0.10 -19.95 0.52
C THR A 78 0.20 -19.28 1.89
N ALA A 79 -0.67 -19.65 2.83
CA ALA A 79 -0.58 -19.15 4.20
C ALA A 79 0.79 -19.45 4.83
N GLY A 80 1.38 -18.46 5.52
CA GLY A 80 2.70 -18.56 6.13
C GLY A 80 3.88 -18.47 5.16
N GLN A 81 3.65 -18.24 3.87
CA GLN A 81 4.73 -18.06 2.90
C GLN A 81 5.49 -16.76 3.18
N VAL A 82 6.81 -16.86 3.29
CA VAL A 82 7.70 -15.69 3.25
C VAL A 82 7.82 -15.23 1.80
N VAL A 83 7.60 -13.93 1.59
CA VAL A 83 7.56 -13.32 0.25
C VAL A 83 8.43 -12.08 0.24
N ASP A 84 9.13 -11.86 -0.87
CA ASP A 84 9.82 -10.59 -1.11
C ASP A 84 8.77 -9.50 -1.29
N VAL A 85 8.96 -8.32 -0.70
CA VAL A 85 8.11 -7.13 -0.90
C VAL A 85 8.97 -5.93 -1.26
N GLN A 86 8.50 -5.11 -2.20
CA GLN A 86 9.25 -3.97 -2.72
C GLN A 86 8.33 -2.78 -2.93
N TRP A 87 8.85 -1.58 -2.64
CA TRP A 87 8.26 -0.29 -3.00
C TRP A 87 9.31 0.54 -3.75
N CYS A 88 8.87 1.56 -4.49
CA CYS A 88 9.75 2.45 -5.25
C CYS A 88 9.81 3.81 -4.57
N VAL A 89 11.02 4.33 -4.38
CA VAL A 89 11.29 5.69 -3.91
C VAL A 89 11.79 6.52 -5.10
N ASP A 90 11.23 7.71 -5.29
CA ASP A 90 11.76 8.65 -6.27
C ASP A 90 13.11 9.20 -5.79
N HIS A 91 14.04 9.41 -6.73
CA HIS A 91 15.39 9.92 -6.41
C HIS A 91 15.33 11.28 -5.69
N ASN A 92 14.35 12.12 -6.02
CA ASN A 92 14.19 13.46 -5.43
C ASN A 92 13.22 13.47 -4.24
N GLY A 93 12.67 12.31 -3.86
CA GLY A 93 11.65 12.14 -2.82
C GLY A 93 12.04 11.16 -1.71
N ASP A 94 13.33 10.88 -1.50
CA ASP A 94 13.77 10.02 -0.40
C ASP A 94 13.68 10.77 0.94
N HIS A 95 12.61 10.51 1.68
CA HIS A 95 12.30 11.14 2.95
C HIS A 95 12.85 10.38 4.18
N GLY A 96 13.48 9.22 3.99
CA GLY A 96 13.81 8.31 5.09
C GLY A 96 12.56 7.82 5.85
N GLY A 97 12.65 7.71 7.17
CA GLY A 97 11.52 7.31 8.03
C GLY A 97 11.33 5.81 8.18
N MET A 98 10.07 5.38 8.32
CA MET A 98 9.68 3.98 8.53
C MET A 98 8.53 3.61 7.59
N PHE A 99 8.49 2.35 7.16
CA PHE A 99 7.41 1.79 6.36
C PHE A 99 7.04 0.40 6.88
N SER A 100 5.82 -0.06 6.60
CA SER A 100 5.33 -1.39 6.94
C SER A 100 4.37 -1.91 5.86
N TYR A 101 4.15 -3.22 5.86
CA TYR A 101 3.14 -3.89 5.05
C TYR A 101 2.12 -4.55 5.97
N ARG A 102 0.87 -4.62 5.50
CA ARG A 102 -0.29 -4.91 6.34
C ARG A 102 -1.34 -5.71 5.57
N ILE A 103 -2.05 -6.59 6.26
CA ILE A 103 -3.17 -7.37 5.71
C ILE A 103 -4.34 -7.30 6.70
N CYS A 104 -5.46 -6.73 6.28
CA CYS A 104 -6.72 -6.80 7.02
C CYS A 104 -7.36 -8.20 6.83
N ASP A 105 -7.63 -8.90 7.92
CA ASP A 105 -8.26 -10.23 7.94
C ASP A 105 -9.80 -10.18 7.96
N ASN A 106 -10.39 -8.98 8.05
CA ASN A 106 -11.83 -8.77 7.93
C ASN A 106 -12.25 -8.68 6.45
N GLN A 107 -12.67 -9.81 5.88
CA GLN A 107 -13.05 -9.91 4.48
C GLN A 107 -14.27 -9.04 4.11
N GLU A 108 -15.25 -8.86 5.02
CA GLU A 108 -16.41 -8.01 4.74
C GLU A 108 -16.01 -6.54 4.53
N LEU A 109 -15.06 -6.08 5.35
CA LEU A 109 -14.50 -4.74 5.24
C LEU A 109 -13.66 -4.60 3.96
N VAL A 110 -12.80 -5.57 3.67
CA VAL A 110 -11.98 -5.60 2.43
C VAL A 110 -12.86 -5.65 1.18
N ASN A 111 -13.99 -6.37 1.20
CA ASN A 111 -14.91 -6.47 0.07
C ASN A 111 -15.44 -5.12 -0.40
N LYS A 112 -15.56 -4.13 0.49
CA LYS A 112 -15.92 -2.75 0.12
C LYS A 112 -14.89 -2.11 -0.82
N PHE A 113 -13.62 -2.49 -0.71
CA PHE A 113 -12.52 -2.02 -1.56
C PHE A 113 -12.34 -2.87 -2.83
N LEU A 114 -13.09 -3.98 -2.95
CA LEU A 114 -13.07 -4.92 -4.06
C LEU A 114 -14.35 -4.88 -4.90
N THR A 115 -15.37 -4.14 -4.48
CA THR A 115 -16.67 -4.07 -5.16
C THR A 115 -16.65 -3.00 -6.26
N PRO A 116 -16.73 -3.37 -7.56
CA PRO A 116 -16.79 -2.39 -8.64
C PRO A 116 -18.01 -1.47 -8.50
N GLY A 117 -17.83 -0.18 -8.79
CA GLY A 117 -18.91 0.81 -8.68
C GLY A 117 -19.22 1.29 -7.26
N TYR A 118 -18.66 0.66 -6.21
CA TYR A 118 -18.75 1.15 -4.84
C TYR A 118 -17.47 1.91 -4.44
N LEU A 119 -17.62 3.15 -3.96
CA LEU A 119 -16.51 3.95 -3.45
C LEU A 119 -16.59 4.01 -1.91
N PRO A 120 -15.62 3.42 -1.18
CA PRO A 120 -15.62 3.47 0.28
C PRO A 120 -15.64 4.91 0.82
N THR A 121 -16.47 5.14 1.83
CA THR A 121 -16.55 6.43 2.54
C THR A 121 -15.28 6.68 3.38
N GLY A 122 -15.08 7.93 3.83
CA GLY A 122 -13.96 8.25 4.73
C GLY A 122 -13.97 7.43 6.03
N ALA A 123 -15.15 7.15 6.57
CA ALA A 123 -15.29 6.32 7.77
C ALA A 123 -14.92 4.85 7.50
N GLU A 124 -15.32 4.30 6.36
CA GLU A 124 -14.96 2.93 5.97
C GLU A 124 -13.48 2.80 5.62
N LYS A 125 -12.88 3.85 5.04
CA LYS A 125 -11.44 3.96 4.85
C LYS A 125 -10.68 3.93 6.17
N GLN A 126 -11.14 4.67 7.18
CA GLN A 126 -10.52 4.64 8.50
C GLN A 126 -10.72 3.28 9.19
N GLN A 127 -11.93 2.71 9.15
CA GLN A 127 -12.16 1.38 9.72
C GLN A 127 -11.27 0.31 9.06
N ALA A 128 -11.10 0.38 7.74
CA ALA A 128 -10.20 -0.52 7.03
C ALA A 128 -8.75 -0.29 7.43
N GLU A 129 -8.32 0.97 7.55
CA GLU A 129 -6.99 1.32 8.04
C GLU A 129 -6.72 0.71 9.41
N ASP A 130 -7.64 0.86 10.37
CA ASP A 130 -7.52 0.28 11.71
C ASP A 130 -7.37 -1.25 11.66
N CYS A 131 -8.10 -1.91 10.75
CA CYS A 131 -7.96 -3.35 10.49
C CYS A 131 -6.58 -3.71 9.89
N PHE A 132 -6.08 -2.91 8.95
CA PHE A 132 -4.74 -3.11 8.39
C PHE A 132 -3.65 -2.88 9.45
N GLU A 133 -3.77 -1.86 10.30
CA GLU A 133 -2.84 -1.64 11.42
C GLU A 133 -2.77 -2.84 12.36
N ALA A 134 -3.92 -3.41 12.73
CA ALA A 134 -3.99 -4.64 13.52
C ALA A 134 -3.33 -5.83 12.82
N GLY A 135 -3.39 -5.89 11.49
CA GLY A 135 -2.77 -6.89 10.64
C GLY A 135 -1.38 -6.54 10.11
N THR A 136 -0.62 -5.74 10.85
CA THR A 136 0.77 -5.40 10.49
C THR A 136 1.63 -6.66 10.43
N LEU A 137 2.38 -6.82 9.33
CA LEU A 137 3.34 -7.90 9.13
C LEU A 137 4.70 -7.50 9.72
N PRO A 138 5.10 -8.01 10.88
CA PRO A 138 6.31 -7.58 11.57
C PRO A 138 7.57 -7.97 10.79
N CYS A 139 8.54 -7.05 10.73
CA CYS A 139 9.86 -7.33 10.16
C CYS A 139 10.57 -8.49 10.89
N THR A 140 10.21 -8.74 12.15
CA THR A 140 10.76 -9.79 13.01
C THR A 140 10.25 -11.20 12.69
N ASP A 141 9.20 -11.33 11.88
CA ASP A 141 8.61 -12.64 11.58
C ASP A 141 9.42 -13.42 10.52
N VAL A 142 10.29 -12.74 9.77
CA VAL A 142 11.17 -13.37 8.79
C VAL A 142 12.49 -13.77 9.44
N THR A 143 12.70 -15.08 9.60
CA THR A 143 13.93 -15.63 10.18
C THR A 143 15.16 -15.17 9.40
N GLY A 144 16.13 -14.56 10.09
CA GLY A 144 17.38 -14.07 9.50
C GLY A 144 17.31 -12.64 8.93
N GLN A 145 16.12 -12.05 8.82
CA GLN A 145 15.97 -10.65 8.42
C GLN A 145 16.51 -9.73 9.52
N ARG A 146 17.33 -8.75 9.13
CA ARG A 146 17.80 -7.72 10.05
C ARG A 146 16.75 -6.62 10.13
N SER A 147 16.18 -6.41 11.32
CA SER A 147 15.23 -5.33 11.60
C SER A 147 15.95 -4.16 12.29
N PRO A 148 16.17 -3.02 11.61
CA PRO A 148 16.74 -1.84 12.24
C PRO A 148 15.76 -1.30 13.30
N GLY A 149 16.21 -1.16 14.55
CA GLY A 149 15.38 -0.65 15.66
C GLY A 149 15.28 -1.60 16.86
N LEU A 150 15.48 -2.91 16.67
CA LEU A 150 15.63 -3.87 17.75
C LEU A 150 17.11 -3.93 18.14
N ARG A 151 17.53 -3.23 19.20
CA ARG A 151 18.85 -3.49 19.80
C ARG A 151 18.84 -4.95 20.24
N ARG A 152 19.75 -5.76 19.70
CA ARG A 152 20.02 -7.09 20.25
C ARG A 152 20.45 -6.87 21.70
N GLY A 153 19.58 -7.24 22.64
CA GLY A 153 19.96 -7.44 24.03
C GLY A 153 20.92 -8.62 24.14
#